data_AF-A0A7V5PZ12-F1
#
_entry.id   AF-A0A7V5PZ12-F1
#
_cell.length_a   1.000
_cell.length_b   1.000
_cell.length_c   1.000
_cell.angle_alpha   90.00
_cell.angle_beta   90.00
_cell.angle_gamma   90.00
#
_symmetry.space_group_name_H-M   'P 1'
#
loop_
_entity.id
_entity.type
_entity.pdbx_description
1 polymer ?
#
loop_
_entity_poly.entity_id
_entity_poly.type
_entity_poly.pdbx_seq_one_letter_code
_entity_poly.pdbx_strand_id
1 'polypeptide(L)'
;MTRGHLMGRRAWIAGTMSVGMGCLGGVARAIEPIQRNGKAKFKSSLAAYSYRKLLSGKKPVMTLLDFIDECAAMGLDGTELT
;
A
#
# COMPACT_ATOMS: atom_id res chain seq x y z
N MET A 1 -8.11 -12.74 -64.99
CA MET A 1 -8.87 -13.19 -63.80
C MET A 1 -7.89 -13.72 -62.76
N THR A 2 -7.42 -12.87 -61.85
CA THR A 2 -6.48 -13.24 -60.79
C THR A 2 -7.27 -13.68 -59.56
N ARG A 3 -7.25 -14.99 -59.28
CA ARG A 3 -7.92 -15.58 -58.12
C ARG A 3 -6.99 -15.45 -56.92
N GLY A 4 -7.17 -14.41 -56.12
CA GLY A 4 -6.45 -14.23 -54.86
C GLY A 4 -6.81 -15.37 -53.90
N HIS A 5 -5.84 -16.19 -53.53
CA HIS A 5 -5.99 -17.16 -52.46
C HIS A 5 -6.12 -16.40 -51.13
N LEU A 6 -7.36 -16.23 -50.69
CA LEU A 6 -7.70 -15.69 -49.38
C LEU A 6 -7.27 -16.71 -48.31
N MET A 7 -6.06 -16.53 -47.77
CA MET A 7 -5.62 -17.25 -46.58
C MET A 7 -6.63 -16.94 -45.47
N GLY A 8 -7.47 -17.91 -45.14
CA GLY A 8 -8.57 -17.70 -44.20
C GLY A 8 -8.04 -17.34 -42.81
N ARG A 9 -8.67 -16.35 -42.16
CA ARG A 9 -8.40 -15.89 -40.78
C ARG A 9 -8.21 -17.03 -39.76
N ARG A 10 -8.90 -18.16 -40.01
CA ARG A 10 -8.88 -19.39 -39.21
C ARG A 10 -7.55 -20.17 -39.33
N ALA A 11 -6.91 -20.14 -40.49
CA ALA A 11 -5.60 -20.74 -40.72
C ALA A 11 -4.47 -19.94 -40.04
N TRP A 12 -4.67 -18.63 -39.86
CA TRP A 12 -3.73 -17.75 -39.15
C TRP A 12 -3.71 -18.01 -37.64
N ILE A 13 -4.89 -18.25 -37.03
CA ILE A 13 -4.99 -18.58 -35.59
C ILE A 13 -4.47 -20.01 -35.29
N ALA A 14 -4.59 -20.93 -36.25
CA ALA A 14 -4.11 -22.30 -36.09
C ALA A 14 -2.58 -22.46 -36.13
N GLY A 15 -1.84 -21.43 -36.55
CA GLY A 15 -0.39 -21.49 -36.76
C GLY A 15 0.48 -21.21 -35.53
N THR A 16 -0.08 -20.93 -34.36
CA THR A 16 0.69 -20.41 -33.20
C THR A 16 0.65 -21.33 -31.97
N MET A 17 0.89 -22.64 -32.14
CA MET A 17 1.02 -23.58 -31.02
C MET A 17 2.32 -24.40 -31.07
N SER A 18 3.48 -23.75 -31.17
CA SER A 18 4.76 -24.49 -31.14
C SER A 18 5.90 -23.86 -30.35
N VAL A 19 5.70 -22.78 -29.58
CA VAL A 19 6.77 -22.25 -28.71
C VAL A 19 6.20 -21.89 -27.35
N GLY A 20 6.15 -22.87 -26.46
CA GLY A 20 5.76 -22.65 -25.06
C GLY A 20 6.34 -23.65 -24.06
N MET A 21 7.22 -24.56 -24.50
CA MET A 21 7.77 -25.62 -23.63
C MET A 21 9.12 -25.25 -22.98
N GLY A 22 9.67 -24.07 -23.27
CA GLY A 22 10.98 -23.63 -22.76
C GLY A 22 10.95 -22.82 -21.47
N CYS A 23 9.77 -22.46 -20.95
CA CYS A 23 9.64 -21.57 -19.79
C CYS A 23 9.28 -22.29 -18.48
N LEU A 24 9.48 -23.61 -18.38
CA LEU A 24 9.53 -24.29 -17.06
C LEU A 24 10.87 -23.98 -16.36
N GLY A 25 11.31 -22.71 -16.40
CA GLY A 25 12.30 -22.21 -15.47
C GLY A 25 11.71 -22.32 -14.08
N GLY A 26 12.44 -22.96 -13.17
CA GLY A 26 11.93 -23.44 -11.89
C GLY A 26 11.06 -22.43 -11.13
N VAL A 27 10.13 -22.96 -10.32
CA VAL A 27 9.26 -22.17 -9.44
C VAL A 27 10.09 -21.13 -8.70
N ALA A 28 9.94 -19.86 -9.08
CA ALA A 28 10.62 -18.76 -8.41
C ALA A 28 10.17 -18.79 -6.94
N ARG A 29 11.13 -19.01 -6.04
CA ARG A 29 10.87 -18.94 -4.60
C ARG A 29 10.88 -17.47 -4.21
N ALA A 30 9.96 -17.09 -3.33
CA ALA A 30 9.99 -15.77 -2.72
C ALA A 30 11.33 -15.57 -1.99
N ILE A 31 11.80 -14.33 -1.95
CA ILE A 31 12.94 -13.95 -1.11
C ILE A 31 12.60 -14.20 0.36
N GLU A 32 13.60 -14.56 1.15
CA GLU A 32 13.48 -14.64 2.60
C GLU A 32 13.00 -13.30 3.19
N PRO A 33 12.26 -13.31 4.31
CA PRO A 33 11.86 -12.09 4.99
C PRO A 33 13.05 -11.17 5.28
N ILE A 34 12.88 -9.88 5.01
CA ILE A 34 13.93 -8.89 5.30
C ILE A 34 14.16 -8.86 6.82
N GLN A 35 15.39 -9.19 7.23
CA GLN A 35 15.81 -9.08 8.61
C GLN A 35 15.83 -7.60 9.02
N ARG A 36 14.90 -7.20 9.88
CA ARG A 36 14.83 -5.82 10.38
C ARG A 36 15.82 -5.62 11.51
N ASN A 37 16.55 -4.51 11.49
CA ASN A 37 17.42 -4.14 12.60
C ASN A 37 16.62 -3.43 13.70
N GLY A 38 16.51 -4.08 14.86
CA GLY A 38 15.96 -3.45 16.06
C GLY A 38 14.46 -3.11 15.96
N LYS A 39 14.08 -1.95 16.50
CA LYS A 39 12.68 -1.51 16.65
C LYS A 39 12.14 -0.84 15.38
N ALA A 40 10.82 -0.76 15.28
CA ALA A 40 10.16 0.06 14.27
C ALA A 40 10.67 1.51 14.35
N LYS A 41 10.99 2.10 13.20
CA LYS A 41 11.49 3.48 13.09
C LYS A 41 10.39 4.50 12.79
N PHE A 42 9.18 4.02 12.54
CA PHE A 42 8.04 4.89 12.27
C PHE A 42 7.62 5.55 13.57
N LYS A 43 7.63 6.89 13.59
CA LYS A 43 7.21 7.68 14.74
C LYS A 43 5.73 7.97 14.62
N SER A 44 4.95 7.63 15.64
CA SER A 44 3.50 7.86 15.64
C SER A 44 3.15 9.18 16.30
N SER A 45 2.24 9.93 15.69
CA SER A 45 1.67 11.18 16.20
C SER A 45 0.14 11.14 16.20
N LEU A 46 -0.48 12.03 16.97
CA LEU A 46 -1.92 12.28 16.92
C LEU A 46 -2.20 13.74 16.57
N ALA A 47 -3.09 13.97 15.61
CA ALA A 47 -3.55 15.30 15.25
C ALA A 47 -4.68 15.78 16.16
N ALA A 48 -4.54 17.00 16.71
CA ALA A 48 -5.49 17.67 17.58
C ALA A 48 -6.89 17.80 16.96
N TYR A 49 -6.98 17.89 15.63
CA TYR A 49 -8.25 17.87 14.91
C TYR A 49 -9.11 16.64 15.23
N SER A 50 -8.49 15.50 15.55
CA SER A 50 -9.19 14.29 16.01
C SER A 50 -9.99 14.54 17.30
N TYR A 51 -9.52 15.46 18.13
CA TYR A 51 -10.11 15.90 19.40
C TYR A 51 -10.80 17.26 19.28
N ARG A 52 -11.10 17.74 18.07
CA ARG A 52 -11.81 19.01 17.80
C ARG A 52 -13.01 19.26 18.74
N LYS A 53 -13.82 18.23 19.01
CA LYS A 53 -15.02 18.38 19.85
C LYS A 53 -14.68 18.60 21.33
N LEU A 54 -13.51 18.16 21.76
CA LEU A 54 -13.03 18.26 23.14
C LEU A 54 -12.24 19.55 23.38
N LEU A 55 -11.45 19.95 22.38
CA LEU A 55 -10.54 21.10 22.41
C LEU A 55 -11.17 22.41 21.95
N SER A 56 -12.34 22.38 21.31
CA SER A 56 -12.99 23.57 20.73
C SER A 56 -14.43 23.77 21.21
N GLY A 57 -15.01 24.92 20.88
CA GLY A 57 -16.39 25.29 21.22
C GLY A 57 -16.47 26.28 22.38
N LYS A 58 -17.69 26.62 22.80
CA LYS A 58 -17.92 27.62 23.87
C LYS A 58 -17.43 27.17 25.26
N LYS A 59 -17.35 25.85 25.47
CA LYS A 59 -16.90 25.22 26.72
C LYS A 59 -16.05 23.99 26.37
N PRO A 60 -14.76 24.19 26.05
CA PRO A 60 -13.86 23.06 25.86
C PRO A 60 -13.79 22.22 27.13
N VAL A 61 -13.71 20.90 26.97
CA VAL A 61 -13.68 19.94 28.08
C VAL A 61 -12.26 19.50 28.43
N MET A 62 -11.28 19.86 27.59
CA MET A 62 -9.86 19.64 27.83
C MET A 62 -9.03 20.78 27.25
N THR A 63 -7.80 20.96 27.74
CA THR A 63 -6.82 21.91 27.22
C THR A 63 -5.87 21.24 26.21
N LEU A 64 -5.10 22.05 25.47
CA LEU A 64 -4.02 21.52 24.62
C LEU A 64 -2.92 20.83 25.43
N LEU A 65 -2.69 21.23 26.69
CA LEU A 65 -1.74 20.57 27.57
C LEU A 65 -2.24 19.19 27.98
N ASP A 66 -3.52 19.07 28.35
CA ASP A 66 -4.13 17.77 28.64
C ASP A 66 -4.05 16.84 27.42
N PHE A 67 -4.22 17.39 26.21
CA PHE A 67 -4.06 16.62 24.98
C PHE A 67 -2.62 16.15 24.73
N ILE A 68 -1.61 16.98 25.05
CA ILE A 68 -0.19 16.59 24.98
C ILE A 68 0.09 15.47 25.99
N ASP A 69 -0.43 15.57 27.21
CA ASP A 69 -0.26 14.57 28.26
C ASP A 69 -0.91 13.23 27.87
N GLU A 70 -2.10 13.26 27.28
CA GLU A 70 -2.76 12.07 26.71
C GLU A 70 -1.93 11.42 25.58
N CYS A 71 -1.36 12.22 24.67
CA CYS A 71 -0.47 11.70 23.63
C CYS A 71 0.75 10.99 24.22
N ALA A 72 1.35 11.56 25.27
CA ALA A 72 2.47 10.96 25.98
C ALA A 72 2.06 9.69 26.73
N ALA A 73 0.88 9.67 27.36
CA ALA A 73 0.33 8.50 28.04
C ALA A 73 0.08 7.32 27.07
N MET A 74 -0.30 7.61 25.82
CA MET A 74 -0.41 6.62 24.75
C MET A 74 0.94 6.14 24.21
N GLY A 75 2.05 6.74 24.62
CA GLY A 75 3.38 6.43 24.11
C GLY A 75 3.63 6.94 22.68
N LEU A 76 2.92 7.97 22.26
CA LEU A 76 3.15 8.60 20.96
C LEU A 76 4.43 9.43 20.98
N ASP A 77 5.12 9.48 19.85
CA ASP A 77 6.36 10.24 19.68
C ASP A 77 6.12 11.74 19.49
N GLY A 78 4.87 12.15 19.25
CA GLY A 78 4.52 13.54 19.03
C GLY A 78 3.03 13.79 18.86
N THR A 79 2.72 15.05 18.58
CA THR A 79 1.37 15.56 18.42
C THR A 79 1.34 16.68 17.37
N GLU A 80 0.25 16.79 16.62
CA GLU A 80 0.07 17.78 15.56
C GLU A 80 -1.05 18.75 15.95
N LEU A 81 -0.72 20.02 16.22
CA LEU A 81 -1.65 21.02 16.80
C LEU A 81 -2.54 21.72 15.76
N THR A 82 -3.05 20.97 14.77
CA THR A 82 -3.80 21.47 13.61
C THR A 82 -5.19 22.02 13.92
#